data_AF-A0A6P8K9V2-F1
#
_entry.id   AF-A0A6P8K9V2-F1
#
_cell.length_a   1.000
_cell.length_b   1.000
_cell.length_c   1.000
_cell.angle_alpha   90.00
_cell.angle_beta   90.00
_cell.angle_gamma   90.00
#
_symmetry.space_group_name_H-M   'P 1'
#
loop_
_entity.id
_entity.type
_entity.pdbx_description
1 polymer ?
#
loop_
_entity_poly.entity_id
_entity_poly.type
_entity_poly.pdbx_seq_one_letter_code
_entity_poly.pdbx_strand_id
1 'polypeptide(L)'
;MKQQLLDEEFENLRRVALAICQNLGRPKDREICRSTLEDLAKFRQGSSIRIKENVHKFLMFYLKVLRWSYKNQPTDLYRKWYGPNFGKDPKSASSTANSEDEQRVWLEEGKSFYAMKTFEDGSTVVYSAVVKDPKAGWSENGLKTLMETQVGCALNINEN
;
A
#
# COMPACT_ATOMS: atom_id res chain seq x y z
N MET A 1 -29.16 26.61 -17.19
CA MET A 1 -28.71 25.70 -18.25
C MET A 1 -27.23 25.32 -18.15
N LYS A 2 -26.26 26.24 -18.30
CA LYS A 2 -24.81 25.90 -18.27
C LYS A 2 -24.33 25.23 -16.97
N GLN A 3 -24.83 25.67 -15.80
CA GLN A 3 -24.47 25.05 -14.52
C GLN A 3 -25.00 23.61 -14.40
N GLN A 4 -26.24 23.36 -14.83
CA GLN A 4 -26.86 22.03 -14.79
C GLN A 4 -26.14 21.05 -15.74
N LEU A 5 -25.68 21.51 -16.90
CA LEU A 5 -24.89 20.70 -17.82
C LEU A 5 -23.56 20.26 -17.19
N LEU A 6 -22.80 21.21 -16.61
CA LEU A 6 -21.54 20.92 -15.92
C LEU A 6 -21.75 19.97 -14.72
N ASP A 7 -22.94 20.04 -14.12
CA ASP A 7 -23.32 19.19 -13.00
C ASP A 7 -23.53 17.73 -13.43
N GLU A 8 -24.23 17.50 -14.54
CA GLU A 8 -24.40 16.16 -15.11
C GLU A 8 -23.08 15.58 -15.65
N GLU A 9 -22.31 16.40 -16.37
CA GLU A 9 -21.00 16.00 -16.89
C GLU A 9 -20.06 15.57 -15.76
N PHE A 10 -20.04 16.31 -14.65
CA PHE A 10 -19.23 15.94 -13.50
C PHE A 10 -19.60 14.57 -12.95
N GLU A 11 -20.88 14.28 -12.73
CA GLU A 11 -21.30 12.98 -12.18
C GLU A 11 -20.95 11.83 -13.14
N ASN A 12 -21.12 12.04 -14.44
CA ASN A 12 -20.72 11.04 -15.44
C ASN A 12 -19.22 10.77 -15.40
N LEU A 13 -18.40 11.82 -15.43
CA LEU A 13 -16.94 11.69 -15.38
C LEU A 13 -16.48 11.08 -14.04
N ARG A 14 -17.12 11.44 -12.92
CA ARG A 14 -16.83 10.90 -11.59
C ARG A 14 -17.14 9.40 -11.51
N ARG A 15 -18.26 8.92 -12.08
CA ARG A 15 -18.57 7.49 -12.15
C ARG A 15 -17.52 6.72 -12.93
N VAL A 16 -17.09 7.24 -14.08
CA VAL A 16 -16.01 6.64 -14.88
C VAL A 16 -14.71 6.59 -14.08
N ALA A 17 -14.36 7.69 -13.41
CA ALA A 17 -13.17 7.74 -12.58
C ALA A 17 -13.22 6.70 -11.45
N LEU A 18 -14.34 6.61 -10.71
CA LEU A 18 -14.52 5.62 -9.64
C LEU A 18 -14.38 4.17 -10.14
N ALA A 19 -14.94 3.85 -11.31
CA ALA A 19 -14.79 2.53 -11.91
C ALA A 19 -13.32 2.20 -12.22
N ILE A 20 -12.55 3.16 -12.76
CA ILE A 20 -11.12 2.96 -12.98
C ILE A 20 -10.37 2.81 -11.64
N CYS A 21 -10.72 3.61 -10.63
CA CYS A 21 -10.09 3.57 -9.31
C CYS A 21 -10.23 2.21 -8.63
N GLN A 22 -11.39 1.57 -8.74
CA GLN A 22 -11.61 0.23 -8.17
C GLN A 22 -10.70 -0.84 -8.80
N ASN A 23 -10.31 -0.64 -10.05
CA ASN A 23 -9.48 -1.57 -10.82
C ASN A 23 -7.99 -1.20 -10.79
N LEU A 24 -7.58 -0.16 -10.06
CA LEU A 24 -6.16 0.07 -9.80
C LEU A 24 -5.62 -1.08 -8.96
N GLY A 25 -4.41 -1.51 -9.23
CA GLY A 25 -3.79 -2.59 -8.50
C GLY A 25 -3.55 -2.17 -7.06
N ARG A 26 -2.73 -1.13 -6.88
CA ARG A 26 -2.20 -0.76 -5.56
C ARG A 26 -3.29 -0.20 -4.64
N PRO A 27 -3.50 -0.79 -3.43
CA PRO A 27 -4.50 -0.33 -2.48
C PRO A 27 -4.39 1.16 -2.15
N LYS A 28 -3.17 1.66 -1.95
CA LYS A 28 -2.93 3.08 -1.66
C LYS A 28 -3.37 3.99 -2.80
N ASP A 29 -3.17 3.57 -4.05
CA ASP A 29 -3.60 4.35 -5.21
C ASP A 29 -5.13 4.39 -5.29
N ARG A 30 -5.83 3.30 -4.93
CA ARG A 30 -7.30 3.28 -4.81
C ARG A 30 -7.79 4.28 -3.77
N GLU A 31 -7.15 4.31 -2.60
CA GLU A 31 -7.49 5.21 -1.49
C GLU A 31 -7.28 6.68 -1.88
N ILE A 32 -6.09 7.02 -2.40
CA ILE A 32 -5.77 8.37 -2.87
C ILE A 32 -6.76 8.83 -3.93
N CYS A 33 -7.05 7.95 -4.90
CA CYS A 33 -7.96 8.31 -5.97
C CYS A 33 -9.39 8.52 -5.46
N ARG A 34 -9.85 7.69 -4.51
CA ARG A 34 -11.17 7.86 -3.88
C ARG A 34 -11.26 9.18 -3.13
N SER A 35 -10.28 9.46 -2.26
CA SER A 35 -10.21 10.73 -1.51
C SER A 35 -10.22 11.93 -2.45
N THR A 36 -9.43 11.88 -3.53
CA THR A 36 -9.37 12.96 -4.52
C THR A 36 -10.73 13.21 -5.17
N LEU A 37 -11.46 12.16 -5.54
CA LEU A 37 -12.79 12.27 -6.14
C LEU A 37 -13.86 12.77 -5.14
N GLU A 38 -13.72 12.42 -3.86
CA GLU A 38 -14.57 12.96 -2.79
C GLU A 38 -14.31 14.44 -2.56
N ASP A 39 -13.05 14.87 -2.54
CA ASP A 39 -12.69 16.27 -2.37
C ASP A 39 -13.15 17.13 -3.54
N LEU A 40 -13.03 16.64 -4.79
CA LEU A 40 -13.61 17.31 -5.96
C LEU A 40 -15.13 17.45 -5.85
N ALA A 41 -15.82 16.45 -5.30
CA ALA A 41 -17.26 16.52 -5.10
C ALA A 41 -17.62 17.61 -4.07
N LYS A 42 -16.81 17.79 -3.02
CA LYS A 42 -16.97 18.88 -2.05
C LYS A 42 -16.74 20.25 -2.70
N PHE A 43 -15.64 20.42 -3.46
CA PHE A 43 -15.34 21.68 -4.14
C PHE A 43 -16.43 22.11 -5.12
N ARG A 44 -17.08 21.14 -5.79
CA ARG A 44 -18.18 21.40 -6.72
C ARG A 44 -19.46 21.92 -6.05
N GLN A 45 -19.69 21.68 -4.76
CA GLN A 45 -20.90 22.13 -4.06
C GLN A 45 -21.01 23.66 -3.99
N GLY A 46 -19.95 24.40 -4.31
CA GLY A 46 -19.98 25.85 -4.46
C GLY A 46 -20.88 26.32 -5.62
N SER A 47 -21.53 27.46 -5.44
CA SER A 47 -22.42 28.09 -6.42
C SER A 47 -21.69 28.77 -7.59
N SER A 48 -20.37 28.92 -7.53
CA SER A 48 -19.57 29.62 -8.53
C SER A 48 -19.37 28.80 -9.81
N ILE A 49 -19.82 29.35 -10.95
CA ILE A 49 -19.60 28.76 -12.28
C ILE A 49 -18.12 28.52 -12.58
N ARG A 50 -17.24 29.43 -12.17
CA ARG A 50 -15.79 29.35 -12.41
C ARG A 50 -15.17 28.16 -11.68
N ILE A 51 -15.67 27.83 -10.48
CA ILE A 51 -15.24 26.65 -9.73
C ILE A 51 -15.66 25.38 -10.49
N LYS A 52 -16.91 25.32 -10.96
CA LYS A 52 -17.41 24.16 -11.73
C LYS A 52 -16.61 23.93 -13.02
N GLU A 53 -16.27 24.99 -13.75
CA GLU A 53 -15.42 24.90 -14.96
C GLU A 53 -14.00 24.40 -14.63
N ASN A 54 -13.40 24.88 -13.54
CA ASN A 54 -12.08 24.43 -13.11
C ASN A 54 -12.09 22.96 -12.67
N VAL A 55 -13.10 22.55 -11.90
CA VAL A 55 -13.29 21.16 -11.49
C VAL A 55 -13.47 20.26 -12.71
N HIS A 56 -14.25 20.69 -13.70
CA HIS A 56 -14.42 19.94 -14.95
C HIS A 56 -13.10 19.78 -15.71
N LYS A 57 -12.33 20.87 -15.91
CA LYS A 57 -11.01 20.82 -16.56
C LYS A 57 -10.05 19.89 -15.83
N PHE A 58 -10.01 19.97 -14.51
CA PHE A 58 -9.20 19.09 -13.68
C PHE A 58 -9.63 17.63 -13.86
N LEU A 59 -10.91 17.33 -13.76
CA LEU A 59 -11.43 15.96 -13.85
C LEU A 59 -11.14 15.33 -15.21
N MET A 60 -11.22 16.10 -16.30
CA MET A 60 -10.83 15.67 -17.64
C MET A 60 -9.34 15.34 -17.75
N PHE A 61 -8.47 16.16 -17.16
CA PHE A 61 -7.04 15.86 -17.07
C PHE A 61 -6.79 14.62 -16.20
N TYR A 62 -7.43 14.56 -15.04
CA TYR A 62 -7.29 13.47 -14.08
C TYR A 62 -7.70 12.12 -14.66
N LEU A 63 -8.76 12.08 -15.47
CA LEU A 63 -9.18 10.87 -16.19
C LEU A 63 -8.12 10.37 -17.19
N LYS A 64 -7.39 11.27 -17.85
CA LYS A 64 -6.28 10.87 -18.74
C LYS A 64 -5.16 10.23 -17.92
N VAL A 65 -4.79 10.84 -16.79
CA VAL A 65 -3.78 10.31 -15.87
C VAL A 65 -4.21 8.96 -15.28
N LEU A 66 -5.45 8.85 -14.81
CA LEU A 66 -6.04 7.61 -14.31
C LEU A 66 -5.99 6.49 -15.35
N ARG A 67 -6.41 6.79 -16.58
CA ARG A 67 -6.40 5.81 -17.67
C ARG A 67 -4.99 5.36 -18.03
N TRP A 68 -4.03 6.28 -18.05
CA TRP A 68 -2.64 5.95 -18.28
C TRP A 68 -2.08 5.09 -17.14
N SER A 69 -2.33 5.49 -15.89
CA SER A 69 -1.88 4.77 -14.70
C SER A 69 -2.45 3.36 -14.67
N TYR A 70 -3.74 3.20 -14.98
CA TYR A 70 -4.40 1.90 -15.06
C TYR A 70 -3.75 0.96 -16.08
N LYS A 71 -3.33 1.48 -17.24
CA LYS A 71 -2.71 0.69 -18.31
C LYS A 71 -1.24 0.33 -18.05
N ASN A 72 -0.52 1.17 -17.30
CA ASN A 72 0.93 1.05 -17.11
C ASN A 72 1.30 0.60 -15.69
N GLN A 73 0.41 -0.14 -15.04
CA GLN A 73 0.66 -0.63 -13.70
C GLN A 73 1.77 -1.69 -13.71
N PRO A 74 2.75 -1.62 -12.79
CA PRO A 74 3.74 -2.67 -12.62
C PRO A 74 3.12 -3.87 -11.88
N THR A 75 2.20 -4.57 -12.54
CA THR A 75 1.41 -5.66 -11.97
C THR A 75 2.26 -6.80 -11.43
N ASP A 76 3.39 -7.12 -12.07
CA ASP A 76 4.33 -8.14 -11.60
C ASP A 76 4.99 -7.74 -10.28
N LEU A 77 5.37 -6.47 -10.14
CA LEU A 77 5.93 -5.94 -8.90
C LEU A 77 4.89 -5.97 -7.79
N TYR A 78 3.67 -5.55 -8.11
CA TYR A 78 2.58 -5.59 -7.16
C TYR A 78 2.22 -7.02 -6.73
N ARG A 79 2.27 -7.99 -7.63
CA ARG A 79 2.07 -9.40 -7.28
C ARG A 79 3.12 -9.91 -6.28
N LYS A 80 4.38 -9.46 -6.41
CA LYS A 80 5.44 -9.79 -5.45
C LYS A 80 5.21 -9.16 -4.08
N TRP A 81 4.70 -7.93 -4.03
CA TRP A 81 4.49 -7.19 -2.78
C TRP A 81 3.20 -7.55 -2.06
N TYR A 82 2.12 -7.81 -2.79
CA TYR A 82 0.77 -7.97 -2.23
C TYR A 82 0.15 -9.35 -2.50
N GLY A 83 0.90 -10.25 -3.16
CA GLY A 83 0.50 -11.62 -3.43
C GLY A 83 -0.33 -11.82 -4.70
N PRO A 84 -0.63 -13.09 -5.04
CA PRO A 84 -1.32 -13.48 -6.29
C PRO A 84 -2.79 -13.06 -6.36
N ASN A 85 -3.40 -12.70 -5.23
CA ASN A 85 -4.80 -12.26 -5.15
C ASN A 85 -4.97 -10.73 -5.13
N PHE A 86 -3.88 -9.98 -5.31
CA PHE A 86 -3.91 -8.53 -5.40
C PHE A 86 -4.81 -8.07 -6.56
N GLY A 87 -5.84 -7.28 -6.25
CA GLY A 87 -6.85 -6.90 -7.25
C GLY A 87 -8.25 -7.43 -6.95
N LYS A 88 -8.37 -8.54 -6.19
CA LYS A 88 -9.68 -9.11 -5.83
C LYS A 88 -10.30 -8.34 -4.67
N ASP A 89 -11.63 -8.32 -4.64
CA ASP A 89 -12.41 -7.67 -3.58
C ASP A 89 -11.97 -8.19 -2.20
N PRO A 90 -11.90 -7.30 -1.17
CA PRO A 90 -11.53 -7.68 0.19
C PRO A 90 -12.47 -8.74 0.80
N LYS A 91 -13.64 -8.99 0.21
CA LYS A 91 -14.57 -10.06 0.61
C LYS A 91 -14.18 -11.46 0.10
N SER A 92 -13.16 -11.57 -0.76
CA SER A 92 -12.69 -12.85 -1.32
C SER A 92 -11.33 -13.30 -0.77
N ALA A 93 -10.72 -12.54 0.14
CA ALA A 93 -9.50 -12.95 0.81
C ALA A 93 -9.83 -14.08 1.81
N SER A 94 -9.66 -15.32 1.36
CA SER A 94 -9.73 -16.50 2.21
C SER A 94 -8.67 -16.38 3.31
N SER A 95 -9.14 -16.17 4.54
CA SER A 95 -8.66 -16.75 5.80
C SER A 95 -7.28 -17.42 5.77
N THR A 96 -6.23 -16.64 5.51
CA THR A 96 -4.87 -16.98 5.94
C THR A 96 -4.28 -15.72 6.53
N ALA A 97 -4.63 -15.52 7.81
CA ALA A 97 -4.08 -14.50 8.67
C ALA A 97 -2.56 -14.65 8.74
N ASN A 98 -1.85 -13.87 7.95
CA ASN A 98 -0.51 -13.43 8.29
C ASN A 98 -0.66 -11.95 8.63
N SER A 99 -0.30 -11.61 9.87
CA SER A 99 -0.49 -10.31 10.52
C SER A 99 -0.32 -9.13 9.56
N GLU A 100 -1.36 -8.32 9.45
CA GLU A 100 -1.52 -7.23 8.46
C GLU A 100 -0.44 -6.13 8.52
N ASP A 101 0.45 -6.17 9.53
CA ASP A 101 1.52 -5.17 9.72
C ASP A 101 2.94 -5.69 9.51
N GLU A 102 3.13 -6.96 9.14
CA GLU A 102 4.48 -7.52 8.96
C GLU A 102 4.85 -7.73 7.49
N GLN A 103 5.73 -6.88 6.96
CA GLN A 103 6.30 -7.01 5.62
C GLN A 103 7.59 -7.84 5.69
N ARG A 104 7.74 -8.87 4.86
CA ARG A 104 8.94 -9.73 4.77
C ARG A 104 9.41 -9.85 3.32
N VAL A 105 10.69 -9.60 3.06
CA VAL A 105 11.29 -9.57 1.71
C VAL A 105 12.72 -10.13 1.73
N TRP A 106 13.02 -11.04 0.81
CA TRP A 106 14.40 -11.34 0.43
C TRP A 106 14.91 -10.29 -0.55
N LEU A 107 16.03 -9.63 -0.23
CA LEU A 107 16.72 -8.70 -1.14
C LEU A 107 17.58 -9.48 -2.14
N GLU A 108 18.31 -10.49 -1.64
CA GLU A 108 18.97 -11.53 -2.42
C GLU A 108 18.64 -12.87 -1.75
N GLU A 109 18.02 -13.79 -2.51
CA GLU A 109 17.56 -15.08 -1.97
C GLU A 109 18.71 -15.86 -1.34
N GLY A 110 18.53 -16.28 -0.08
CA GLY A 110 19.54 -16.99 0.68
C GLY A 110 20.72 -16.14 1.18
N LYS A 111 20.79 -14.84 0.87
CA LYS A 111 21.88 -13.97 1.30
C LYS A 111 21.45 -12.80 2.17
N SER A 112 20.37 -12.10 1.80
CA SER A 112 19.92 -10.91 2.52
C SER A 112 18.40 -10.89 2.67
N PHE A 113 17.96 -10.76 3.91
CA PHE A 113 16.55 -10.77 4.31
C PHE A 113 16.21 -9.48 5.06
N TYR A 114 15.01 -8.98 4.81
CA TYR A 114 14.47 -7.77 5.41
C TYR A 114 13.05 -8.03 5.89
N ALA A 115 12.74 -7.67 7.13
CA ALA A 115 11.39 -7.66 7.65
C ALA A 115 11.10 -6.37 8.41
N MET A 116 9.85 -5.93 8.39
CA MET A 116 9.38 -4.71 9.05
C MET A 116 8.03 -4.98 9.67
N LYS A 117 7.85 -4.56 10.92
CA LYS A 117 6.57 -4.59 11.63
C LYS A 117 6.25 -3.23 12.22
N THR A 118 5.07 -2.71 11.90
CA THR A 118 4.55 -1.48 12.52
C THR A 118 3.57 -1.85 13.64
N PHE A 119 3.54 -1.09 14.71
CA PHE A 119 2.63 -1.27 15.84
C PHE A 119 1.59 -0.15 15.91
N GLU A 120 0.49 -0.40 16.62
CA GLU A 120 -0.64 0.54 16.76
C GLU A 120 -0.25 1.88 17.40
N ASP A 121 0.82 1.89 18.21
CA ASP A 121 1.37 3.10 18.83
C ASP A 121 2.24 3.95 17.87
N GLY A 122 2.36 3.51 16.61
CA GLY A 122 3.18 4.15 15.58
C GLY A 122 4.67 3.79 15.67
N SER A 123 5.07 2.90 16.58
CA SER A 123 6.43 2.37 16.61
C SER A 123 6.63 1.36 15.47
N THR A 124 7.87 1.28 14.96
CA THR A 124 8.23 0.35 13.88
C THR A 124 9.49 -0.41 14.25
N VAL A 125 9.42 -1.73 14.16
CA VAL A 125 10.59 -2.61 14.30
C VAL A 125 11.02 -3.09 12.93
N VAL A 126 12.31 -2.93 12.64
CA VAL A 126 12.94 -3.36 11.39
C VAL A 126 13.97 -4.43 11.72
N TYR A 127 13.86 -5.57 11.04
CA TYR A 127 14.81 -6.67 11.09
C TYR A 127 15.55 -6.74 9.75
N SER A 128 16.87 -6.69 9.79
CA SER A 128 17.71 -6.99 8.64
C SER A 128 18.68 -8.10 9.00
N ALA A 129 18.85 -9.05 8.09
CA ALA A 129 19.79 -10.13 8.27
C ALA A 129 20.55 -10.34 6.96
N VAL A 130 21.87 -10.45 7.07
CA VAL A 130 22.77 -10.67 5.94
C VAL A 130 23.73 -11.79 6.32
N VAL A 131 23.73 -12.85 5.52
CA VAL A 131 24.64 -13.97 5.73
C VAL A 131 26.03 -13.63 5.21
N LYS A 132 27.07 -13.96 5.96
CA LYS A 132 28.46 -13.79 5.53
C LYS A 132 28.89 -14.88 4.55
N ASP A 133 28.36 -16.09 4.70
CA ASP A 133 28.57 -17.24 3.80
C ASP A 133 27.22 -17.87 3.40
N PRO A 134 26.76 -17.69 2.14
CA PRO A 134 25.49 -18.23 1.65
C PRO A 134 25.38 -19.76 1.70
N LYS A 135 26.52 -20.48 1.74
CA LYS A 135 26.53 -21.95 1.76
C LYS A 135 26.18 -22.53 3.13
N ALA A 136 26.24 -21.73 4.19
CA ALA A 136 25.91 -22.15 5.55
C ALA A 136 24.39 -22.34 5.77
N GLY A 137 23.55 -21.82 4.86
CA GLY A 137 22.09 -21.90 4.97
C GLY A 137 21.51 -21.00 6.07
N TRP A 138 20.18 -20.92 6.12
CA TRP A 138 19.44 -20.20 7.15
C TRP A 138 18.74 -21.21 8.05
N SER A 139 18.99 -21.16 9.36
CA SER A 139 18.26 -21.99 10.31
C SER A 139 16.86 -21.39 10.55
N GLU A 140 15.80 -22.17 10.32
CA GLU A 140 14.39 -21.75 10.50
C GLU A 140 14.08 -21.20 11.91
N ASN A 141 14.92 -21.49 12.92
CA ASN A 141 14.75 -21.06 14.31
C ASN A 141 15.88 -20.17 14.85
N GLY A 142 16.75 -19.62 13.99
CA GLY A 142 17.99 -18.96 14.45
C GLY A 142 17.78 -17.80 15.42
N LEU A 143 16.68 -17.05 15.27
CA LEU A 143 16.33 -15.95 16.19
C LEU A 143 15.88 -16.47 17.57
N LYS A 144 15.15 -17.58 17.61
CA LYS A 144 14.72 -18.24 18.86
C LYS A 144 15.92 -18.75 19.64
N THR A 145 16.88 -19.36 18.95
CA THR A 145 18.13 -19.82 19.55
C THR A 145 18.92 -18.66 20.13
N LEU A 146 19.04 -17.51 19.44
CA LEU A 146 19.74 -16.33 19.96
C LEU A 146 19.09 -15.73 21.21
N MET A 147 17.75 -15.70 21.26
CA MET A 147 17.01 -15.22 22.45
C MET A 147 17.11 -16.21 23.62
N GLU A 148 17.13 -17.52 23.36
CA GLU A 148 17.36 -18.54 24.38
C GLU A 148 18.80 -18.49 24.93
N THR A 149 19.80 -18.19 24.10
CA THR A 149 21.19 -18.02 24.57
C THR A 149 21.36 -16.78 25.45
N GLN A 150 20.56 -15.73 25.25
CA GLN A 150 20.65 -14.49 26.03
C GLN A 150 20.08 -14.61 27.45
N VAL A 151 19.23 -15.61 27.71
CA VAL A 151 18.74 -15.94 29.07
C VAL A 151 19.81 -16.67 29.90
N GLY A 152 20.94 -17.06 29.30
CA GLY A 152 22.05 -17.77 29.95
C GLY A 152 23.24 -16.92 30.41
N CYS A 153 23.23 -15.59 30.23
CA CYS A 153 24.31 -14.74 30.72
C CYS A 153 24.00 -14.23 32.14
N ALA A 154 24.38 -15.01 33.15
CA ALA A 154 24.54 -14.49 34.50
C ALA A 154 25.63 -13.41 34.47
N LEU A 155 25.23 -12.14 34.66
CA LEU A 155 26.15 -11.06 35.00
C LEU A 155 26.69 -11.36 36.40
N ASN A 156 27.86 -12.00 36.48
CA ASN A 156 28.67 -11.98 37.70
C ASN A 156 29.15 -10.55 37.93
N ILE A 157 28.37 -9.79 38.70
CA ILE A 157 28.83 -8.58 39.37
C ILE A 157 29.62 -9.09 40.58
N ASN A 158 30.93 -9.26 40.43
CA ASN A 158 31.83 -9.31 41.57
C ASN A 158 32.20 -7.87 41.92
N GLU A 159 31.60 -7.35 42.97
CA GLU A 159 32.10 -6.22 43.74
C GLU A 159 33.46 -6.60 44.34
N ASN A 160 34.43 -5.69 44.21
CA ASN A 160 35.59 -5.56 45.08
C ASN A 160 35.83 -4.07 45.30
#